data_AF-D4CUK0-F1
#
_entry.id   AF-D4CUK0-F1
#
_cell.length_a   1.000
_cell.length_b   1.000
_cell.length_c   1.000
_cell.angle_alpha   90.00
_cell.angle_beta   90.00
_cell.angle_gamma   90.00
#
_symmetry.space_group_name_H-M   'P 1'
#
loop_
_entity.id
_entity.type
_entity.pdbx_description
1 polymer ?
#
loop_
_entity_poly.entity_id
_entity_poly.type
_entity_poly.pdbx_seq_one_letter_code
_entity_poly.pdbx_strand_id
1 'polypeptide(L)' 'MIKRLFLCFLFLFICLSIFSKQTKKVAVRIDIITKNATRSYFVKFSNENNLDSFEVYDEDN' A
#
# COMPACT_ATOMS: atom_id res chain seq x y z
N MET A 1 -37.71 4.10 0.00
CA MET A 1 -36.69 3.81 -1.04
C MET A 1 -35.35 4.47 -0.76
N ILE A 2 -35.29 5.79 -0.59
CA ILE A 2 -34.04 6.57 -0.40
C ILE A 2 -33.13 6.08 0.74
N LYS A 3 -33.70 5.69 1.89
CA LYS A 3 -32.90 5.17 3.03
C LYS A 3 -32.10 3.91 2.71
N ARG A 4 -32.64 3.01 1.85
CA ARG A 4 -31.92 1.80 1.42
C ARG A 4 -30.81 2.14 0.42
N LEU A 5 -31.07 3.09 -0.47
CA LEU A 5 -30.08 3.56 -1.45
C LEU A 5 -28.88 4.23 -0.75
N PHE A 6 -29.14 5.06 0.26
CA PHE A 6 -28.09 5.68 1.08
C PHE A 6 -27.20 4.64 1.77
N LEU A 7 -27.81 3.58 2.32
CA LEU A 7 -27.07 2.49 2.96
C LEU A 7 -26.16 1.76 1.98
N CYS A 8 -26.64 1.51 0.75
CA CYS A 8 -25.83 0.91 -0.31
C CYS A 8 -24.64 1.80 -0.69
N PHE A 9 -24.83 3.11 -0.83
CA PHE A 9 -23.72 4.04 -1.10
C PHE A 9 -22.71 4.11 0.04
N LEU A 10 -23.18 4.12 1.29
CA LEU A 10 -22.31 4.10 2.46
C LEU A 10 -21.45 2.83 2.49
N PHE A 11 -22.06 1.68 2.22
CA PHE A 11 -21.34 0.40 2.11
C PHE A 11 -20.28 0.43 1.00
N LEU A 12 -20.64 0.93 -0.18
CA LEU A 12 -19.74 1.06 -1.32
C LEU A 12 -18.54 1.96 -1.00
N PHE A 13 -18.78 3.07 -0.30
CA PHE A 13 -17.72 4.00 0.12
C PHE A 13 -16.74 3.35 1.12
N ILE A 14 -17.25 2.56 2.05
CA ILE A 14 -16.42 1.78 2.98
C ILE A 14 -15.58 0.75 2.21
N CYS A 15 -16.19 0.01 1.28
CA CYS A 15 -15.48 -0.96 0.44
C CYS A 15 -14.35 -0.30 -0.38
N LEU A 16 -14.65 0.82 -1.05
CA LEU A 16 -13.66 1.61 -1.80
C LEU A 16 -12.50 2.08 -0.92
N SER A 17 -12.81 2.55 0.30
CA SER A 17 -11.81 3.03 1.25
C SER A 17 -10.88 1.92 1.72
N ILE A 18 -11.41 0.72 1.95
CA ILE A 18 -10.62 -0.45 2.39
C ILE A 18 -9.77 -1.00 1.23
N PHE A 19 -10.35 -1.13 0.03
CA PHE A 19 -9.64 -1.62 -1.16
C PHE A 19 -8.50 -0.69 -1.56
N SER A 20 -8.72 0.63 -1.52
CA SER A 20 -7.69 1.63 -1.83
C SER A 20 -6.46 1.53 -0.90
N LYS A 21 -6.68 1.19 0.37
CA LYS A 21 -5.56 0.94 1.31
C LYS A 21 -4.86 -0.40 1.06
N GLN A 22 -5.56 -1.40 0.54
CA GLN A 22 -4.97 -2.71 0.25
C GLN A 22 -4.12 -2.73 -1.02
N THR A 23 -4.40 -1.92 -2.04
CA THR A 23 -3.58 -1.87 -3.26
C THR A 23 -2.16 -1.35 -3.04
N LYS A 24 -1.87 -0.74 -1.87
CA LYS A 24 -0.49 -0.39 -1.47
C LYS A 24 0.34 -1.59 -0.97
N LYS A 25 -0.21 -2.81 -0.94
CA LYS A 25 0.41 -3.98 -0.26
C LYS A 25 1.64 -4.60 -0.94
N VAL A 26 1.98 -4.25 -2.18
CA VAL A 26 3.19 -4.80 -2.84
C VAL A 26 4.41 -3.90 -2.57
N ALA A 27 4.46 -3.25 -1.40
CA ALA A 27 5.62 -2.49 -0.97
C ALA A 27 6.17 -3.14 0.31
N VAL A 28 7.34 -3.77 0.20
CA VAL A 28 8.08 -4.34 1.33
C VAL A 28 8.91 -3.23 1.96
N ARG A 29 8.72 -2.97 3.25
CA ARG A 29 9.58 -2.04 3.99
C ARG A 29 10.90 -2.74 4.33
N ILE A 30 12.02 -2.11 4.01
CA ILE A 30 13.37 -2.54 4.36
C ILE A 30 14.00 -1.48 5.24
N ASP A 31 14.29 -1.85 6.49
CA ASP A 31 14.98 -0.98 7.42
C ASP A 31 16.48 -1.33 7.40
N ILE A 32 17.31 -0.39 6.95
CA ILE A 32 18.76 -0.53 6.91
C ILE A 32 19.34 0.16 8.14
N ILE A 33 19.89 -0.65 9.05
CA ILE A 33 20.52 -0.19 10.29
C ILE A 33 22.04 -0.16 10.09
N THR A 34 22.61 1.04 10.08
CA THR A 34 24.06 1.27 10.07
C THR A 34 24.50 1.82 11.43
N LYS A 35 25.78 1.70 11.78
CA LYS A 35 26.35 2.18 13.07
C LYS A 35 25.95 3.62 13.47
N ASN A 36 25.67 4.49 12.49
CA ASN A 36 25.39 5.91 12.69
C ASN A 36 24.00 6.36 12.20
N ALA A 37 23.19 5.49 11.59
CA ALA A 37 21.88 5.88 11.05
C ALA A 37 20.98 4.67 10.79
N THR A 38 19.67 4.89 10.95
CA THR A 38 18.63 3.98 10.47
C THR A 38 17.91 4.67 9.33
N ARG A 39 17.78 3.99 8.18
CA ARG A 39 16.99 4.45 7.06
C ARG A 39 15.96 3.40 6.67
N SER A 40 14.77 3.85 6.33
CA SER A 40 13.65 2.98 5.94
C SER A 40 13.37 3.19 4.46
N TYR A 41 13.34 2.11 3.70
CA TYR A 41 13.02 2.14 2.28
C TYR A 41 11.79 1.29 2.00
N PHE A 42 10.98 1.68 1.04
CA PHE A 42 9.90 0.85 0.51
C PHE A 42 10.32 0.29 -0.84
N VAL A 43 10.26 -1.03 -0.98
CA VAL A 43 10.59 -1.73 -2.23
C VAL A 43 9.32 -2.31 -2.83
N LYS A 44 9.02 -1.90 -4.06
CA LYS A 44 7.93 -2.46 -4.86
C LYS A 44 8.50 -3.40 -5.91
N PHE A 45 8.12 -4.67 -5.83
CA PHE A 45 8.49 -5.66 -6.82
C PHE A 45 7.57 -5.58 -8.05
N SER A 46 8.10 -5.92 -9.22
CA SER A 46 7.35 -5.91 -10.47
C SER A 46 6.23 -6.96 -10.50
N ASN A 47 6.45 -8.12 -9.88
CA ASN A 47 5.50 -9.23 -9.86
C ASN A 47 5.64 -10.08 -8.58
N GLU A 48 4.52 -10.58 -8.07
CA GLU A 48 4.46 -11.48 -6.91
C GLU A 48 5.15 -12.85 -7.16
N ASN A 49 5.19 -13.29 -8.42
CA ASN A 49 5.76 -14.59 -8.82
C ASN A 49 7.16 -14.49 -9.42
N ASN A 50 7.61 -13.28 -9.76
CA ASN A 50 8.92 -13.05 -10.37
C ASN A 50 9.53 -11.76 -9.81
N LEU A 51 10.53 -11.92 -8.95
CA LEU A 51 11.17 -10.85 -8.20
C LEU A 51 12.41 -10.29 -8.92
N ASP A 52 12.47 -10.42 -10.25
CA ASP A 52 13.63 -10.06 -11.08
C ASP A 52 13.88 -8.55 -11.18
N SER A 53 12.88 -7.74 -10.85
CA SER A 53 12.90 -6.29 -10.97
C SER A 53 12.12 -5.64 -9.82
N PHE A 54 12.66 -4.52 -9.33
CA PHE A 54 12.06 -3.77 -8.23
C PHE A 54 12.35 -2.27 -8.33
N GLU A 55 11.44 -1.47 -7.76
CA GLU A 55 11.56 -0.03 -7.58
C GLU A 55 11.73 0.29 -6.09
N VAL A 56 12.60 1.24 -5.75
CA VAL A 56 12.86 1.68 -4.37
C VAL A 56 12.34 3.09 -4.18
N TYR A 57 11.57 3.29 -3.11
CA TYR A 57 11.07 4.58 -2.66
C TYR A 57 11.64 4.86 -1.26
N ASP A 58 11.96 6.12 -0.98
CA ASP A 58 12.35 6.59 0.35
C ASP A 58 11.09 7.13 1.07
N GLU A 59 11.04 7.19 2.40
CA GLU A 59 9.90 7.81 3.11
C GLU A 59 9.71 9.30 2.72
N ASP A 60 10.77 9.92 2.19
CA ASP A 60 10.83 11.33 1.82
C ASP A 60 10.45 11.63 0.35
N ASN A 61 10.11 10.64 -0.49
CA ASN A 61 9.66 10.81 -1.90
C ASN A 61 8.59 9.79 -2.33
#